data_AF-A0A3D0JI86-F1
#
_entry.id   AF-A0A3D0JI86-F1
#
_cell.length_a   1.000
_cell.length_b   1.000
_cell.length_c   1.000
_cell.angle_alpha   90.00
_cell.angle_beta   90.00
_cell.angle_gamma   90.00
#
_symmetry.space_group_name_H-M   'P 1'
#
loop_
_entity.id
_entity.type
_entity.pdbx_description
1 polymer ?
#
loop_
_entity_poly.entity_id
_entity_poly.type
_entity_poly.pdbx_seq_one_letter_code
_entity_poly.pdbx_strand_id
1 'polypeptide(L)'
;MTITADQIAAYLQDHLDFFEQHPTLVRELKIPTDSGVAISLVEYQLRKLREQIQQLERENDHMIETARINSVLFEKTRTLVLSLLDARDLDDLAV
;
A
#
# COMPACT_ATOMS: atom_id res chain seq x y z
N MET A 1 -34.10 9.31 25.77
CA MET A 1 -33.10 8.28 25.41
C MET A 1 -31.96 8.99 24.70
N THR A 2 -30.75 8.92 25.24
CA THR A 2 -29.56 9.50 24.62
C THR A 2 -28.96 8.47 23.68
N ILE A 3 -28.92 8.77 22.38
CA ILE A 3 -28.22 7.93 21.41
C ILE A 3 -26.73 8.05 21.71
N THR A 4 -26.04 6.93 21.86
CA THR A 4 -24.60 6.88 22.11
C THR A 4 -23.83 7.00 20.80
N ALA A 5 -22.58 7.46 20.85
CA ALA A 5 -21.72 7.56 19.67
C ALA A 5 -21.57 6.22 18.94
N ASP A 6 -21.46 5.11 19.68
CA ASP A 6 -21.35 3.77 19.12
C ASP A 6 -22.62 3.34 18.38
N GLN A 7 -23.79 3.75 18.86
CA GLN A 7 -25.06 3.49 18.17
C GLN A 7 -25.16 4.29 16.87
N ILE A 8 -24.67 5.53 16.85
CA ILE A 8 -24.60 6.33 15.62
C ILE A 8 -23.62 5.71 14.63
N ALA A 9 -22.46 5.23 15.11
CA ALA A 9 -21.46 4.58 14.27
C ALA A 9 -22.00 3.28 13.65
N ALA A 10 -22.64 2.43 14.44
CA ALA A 10 -23.28 1.19 13.96
C ALA A 10 -24.39 1.49 12.93
N TYR A 11 -25.22 2.51 13.20
CA TYR A 11 -26.27 2.93 12.27
C TYR A 11 -25.71 3.41 10.92
N LEU A 12 -24.65 4.23 10.94
CA LEU A 12 -24.01 4.71 9.72
C LEU A 12 -23.26 3.61 8.97
N GLN A 13 -22.78 2.56 9.66
CA GLN A 13 -22.16 1.39 9.01
C GLN A 13 -23.19 0.52 8.29
N ASP A 14 -24.37 0.32 8.89
CA ASP A 14 -25.47 -0.44 8.28
C ASP A 14 -26.17 0.35 7.14
N HIS A 15 -26.00 1.67 7.10
CA HIS A 15 -26.63 2.57 6.11
C HIS A 15 -25.60 3.45 5.40
N LEU A 16 -24.81 2.85 4.51
CA LEU A 16 -23.75 3.53 3.75
C LEU A 16 -24.28 4.62 2.79
N ASP A 17 -25.55 4.55 2.39
CA ASP A 17 -26.24 5.50 1.51
C ASP A 17 -26.84 6.71 2.28
N PHE A 18 -26.76 6.72 3.61
CA PHE A 18 -27.33 7.77 4.45
C PHE A 18 -26.91 9.19 4.03
N PHE A 19 -25.64 9.35 3.62
CA PHE A 19 -25.11 10.63 3.17
C PHE A 19 -25.50 11.01 1.72
N GLU A 20 -25.92 10.05 0.90
CA GLU A 20 -26.53 10.32 -0.41
C GLU A 20 -27.94 10.88 -0.25
N GLN A 21 -28.69 10.36 0.74
CA GLN A 21 -30.03 10.83 1.08
C GLN A 21 -30.01 12.16 1.85
N HIS A 22 -28.91 12.45 2.56
CA HIS A 22 -28.70 13.69 3.33
C HIS A 22 -27.41 14.43 2.95
N PRO A 23 -27.31 14.97 1.70
CA PRO A 23 -26.08 15.58 1.18
C PRO A 23 -25.70 16.90 1.89
N THR A 24 -26.64 17.56 2.57
CA THR A 24 -26.37 18.75 3.39
C THR A 24 -25.51 18.42 4.60
N LEU A 25 -25.72 17.26 5.24
CA LEU A 25 -24.92 16.83 6.40
C LEU A 25 -23.46 16.63 6.02
N VAL A 26 -23.17 16.18 4.79
CA VAL A 26 -21.79 16.02 4.29
C VAL A 26 -21.04 17.35 4.25
N ARG A 27 -21.75 18.44 3.91
CA ARG A 27 -21.15 19.79 3.85
C ARG A 27 -20.88 20.38 5.22
N GLU A 28 -21.67 19.98 6.21
CA GLU A 28 -21.54 20.45 7.59
C GLU A 28 -20.63 19.55 8.44
N LEU A 29 -20.36 18.31 7.98
CA LEU A 29 -19.49 17.36 8.64
C LEU A 29 -18.05 17.89 8.67
N LYS A 30 -17.58 18.20 9.87
CA LYS A 30 -16.21 18.60 10.11
C LYS A 30 -15.42 17.39 10.59
N ILE A 31 -14.64 16.77 9.71
CA ILE A 31 -13.71 15.73 10.11
C ILE A 31 -12.43 16.44 10.56
N PRO A 32 -12.07 16.36 11.86
CA PRO A 32 -10.81 16.91 12.32
C PRO A 32 -9.66 16.13 11.68
N THR A 33 -8.86 16.82 10.89
CA THR A 33 -7.58 16.32 10.40
C THR A 33 -6.47 16.88 11.30
N ASP A 34 -5.36 16.16 11.45
CA ASP A 34 -4.19 16.60 12.28
C ASP A 34 -3.63 17.99 11.90
N SER A 35 -4.02 18.55 10.75
CA SER A 35 -3.64 19.88 10.27
C SER A 35 -4.58 21.02 10.72
N GLY A 36 -5.57 20.76 11.59
CA GLY A 36 -6.42 21.80 12.21
C GLY A 36 -7.52 22.40 11.31
N VAL A 37 -7.59 22.00 10.03
CA VAL A 37 -8.64 22.40 9.09
C VAL A 37 -9.62 21.24 8.93
N ALA A 38 -10.90 21.50 9.14
CA ALA A 38 -11.97 20.56 8.86
C ALA A 38 -12.12 20.42 7.34
N ILE A 39 -11.90 19.22 6.82
CA ILE A 39 -12.03 18.91 5.38
C ILE A 39 -13.32 18.13 5.13
N SER A 40 -13.83 18.21 3.90
CA SER A 40 -15.00 17.42 3.47
C SER A 40 -14.72 15.91 3.58
N LEU A 41 -15.73 15.11 3.90
CA LEU A 41 -15.62 13.64 3.96
C LEU A 41 -15.08 13.05 2.65
N VAL A 42 -15.48 13.61 1.50
CA VAL A 42 -15.00 13.17 0.18
C VAL A 42 -13.53 13.51 -0.02
N GLU A 43 -13.08 14.68 0.43
CA GLU A 43 -11.65 15.05 0.38
C GLU A 43 -10.82 14.18 1.30
N TYR A 44 -11.32 13.85 2.49
CA TYR A 44 -10.67 12.91 3.40
C TYR A 44 -10.49 11.52 2.76
N GLN A 45 -11.55 11.00 2.14
CA GLN A 45 -11.49 9.70 1.44
C GLN A 45 -10.53 9.71 0.25
N LEU A 46 -10.56 10.76 -0.58
CA LEU A 46 -9.63 10.93 -1.69
C LEU A 46 -8.18 11.00 -1.21
N ARG A 47 -7.92 11.69 -0.09
CA ARG A 47 -6.59 11.77 0.49
C ARG A 47 -6.12 10.41 0.98
N LYS A 48 -6.96 9.66 1.70
CA LYS A 48 -6.65 8.30 2.15
C LYS A 48 -6.38 7.35 0.99
N LEU A 49 -7.16 7.44 -0.09
CA LEU A 49 -6.96 6.63 -1.28
C LEU A 49 -5.62 6.97 -1.96
N ARG A 50 -5.27 8.26 -2.06
CA ARG A 50 -3.95 8.68 -2.59
C ARG A 50 -2.80 8.19 -1.73
N GLU A 51 -2.92 8.26 -0.41
CA GLU A 51 -1.92 7.72 0.53
C GLU A 51 -1.73 6.20 0.31
N GLN A 52 -2.82 5.45 0.13
CA GLN A 52 -2.78 4.01 -0.17
C GLN A 52 -2.15 3.70 -1.53
N ILE A 53 -2.53 4.43 -2.59
CA ILE A 53 -1.95 4.26 -3.93
C ILE A 53 -0.43 4.46 -3.88
N GLN A 54 0.03 5.56 -3.26
CA GLN A 54 1.46 5.83 -3.13
C GLN A 54 2.20 4.76 -2.32
N GLN A 55 1.54 4.15 -1.34
CA GLN A 55 2.13 3.05 -0.59
C GLN A 55 2.27 1.79 -1.45
N LEU A 56 1.21 1.43 -2.18
CA LEU A 56 1.22 0.28 -3.07
C LEU A 56 2.25 0.44 -4.20
N GLU A 57 2.41 1.64 -4.74
CA GLU A 57 3.45 1.96 -5.73
C GLU A 57 4.86 1.71 -5.16
N ARG A 58 5.14 2.19 -3.94
CA ARG A 58 6.43 1.95 -3.28
C ARG A 58 6.70 0.47 -3.01
N GLU A 59 5.68 -0.27 -2.60
CA GLU A 59 5.80 -1.72 -2.37
C GLU A 59 6.07 -2.46 -3.70
N ASN A 60 5.41 -2.06 -4.79
CA ASN A 60 5.64 -2.62 -6.11
C ASN A 60 7.08 -2.37 -6.61
N ASP A 61 7.56 -1.13 -6.50
CA ASP A 61 8.93 -0.76 -6.87
C ASP A 61 9.96 -1.60 -6.09
N HIS A 62 9.71 -1.81 -4.79
CA HIS A 62 10.57 -2.65 -3.95
C HIS A 62 10.57 -4.12 -4.40
N MET A 63 9.41 -4.66 -4.77
CA MET A 63 9.31 -6.02 -5.30
C MET A 63 10.05 -6.18 -6.63
N ILE A 64 9.93 -5.21 -7.54
CA ILE A 64 10.65 -5.20 -8.82
C ILE A 64 12.16 -5.19 -8.59
N GLU A 65 12.65 -4.35 -7.70
CA GLU A 65 14.08 -4.27 -7.40
C GLU A 65 14.59 -5.59 -6.79
N THR A 66 13.83 -6.18 -5.88
CA THR A 66 14.16 -7.48 -5.28
C THR A 66 14.20 -8.58 -6.35
N ALA A 67 13.23 -8.61 -7.28
CA ALA A 67 13.21 -9.56 -8.38
C ALA A 67 14.43 -9.40 -9.31
N ARG A 68 14.84 -8.14 -9.57
CA ARG A 68 16.04 -7.84 -10.37
C ARG A 68 17.31 -8.36 -9.70
N ILE A 69 17.49 -8.10 -8.41
CA ILE A 69 18.62 -8.58 -7.61
C ILE A 69 18.67 -10.11 -7.64
N ASN A 70 17.53 -10.76 -7.43
CA ASN A 70 17.43 -12.23 -7.46
C ASN A 70 17.80 -12.80 -8.83
N SER A 71 17.40 -12.15 -9.92
CA SER A 71 17.77 -12.57 -11.28
C SER A 71 19.29 -12.51 -11.51
N VAL A 72 19.94 -11.42 -11.08
CA VAL A 72 21.41 -11.31 -11.16
C VAL A 72 22.11 -12.36 -10.30
N LEU A 73 21.61 -12.61 -9.09
CA LEU A 73 22.17 -13.64 -8.20
C LEU A 73 22.02 -15.02 -8.83
N PHE A 74 20.85 -15.33 -9.38
CA PHE A 74 20.57 -16.59 -10.05
C PHE A 74 21.52 -16.82 -11.23
N GLU A 75 21.74 -15.82 -12.08
CA GLU A 75 22.69 -15.93 -13.20
C GLU A 75 24.13 -16.14 -12.74
N LYS A 76 24.55 -15.44 -11.68
CA LYS A 76 25.88 -15.64 -11.08
C LYS A 76 26.03 -17.05 -10.51
N THR A 77 25.04 -17.53 -9.77
CA THR A 77 25.04 -18.89 -9.23
C THR A 77 25.04 -19.93 -10.33
N ARG A 78 24.22 -19.75 -11.38
CA ARG A 78 24.19 -20.63 -12.54
C ARG A 78 25.55 -20.70 -13.23
N THR A 79 26.16 -19.54 -13.49
CA THR A 79 27.48 -19.46 -14.11
C THR A 79 28.52 -20.17 -13.26
N LEU A 80 28.56 -19.89 -11.95
CA LEU A 80 29.48 -20.53 -11.02
C LEU A 80 29.31 -22.06 -10.99
N VAL A 81 28.08 -22.56 -10.94
CA VAL A 81 27.79 -24.00 -10.95
C VAL A 81 28.28 -24.64 -12.24
N LEU A 82 28.09 -24.00 -13.39
CA LEU A 82 28.59 -24.52 -14.67
C LEU A 82 30.12 -24.51 -14.71
N SER A 83 30.77 -23.42 -14.27
CA SER A 83 32.24 -23.35 -14.18
C SER A 83 32.81 -24.43 -13.25
N LEU A 84 32.14 -24.73 -12.13
CA LEU A 84 32.52 -25.82 -11.22
C LEU A 84 32.36 -27.22 -11.83
N LEU A 85 31.38 -27.41 -12.72
CA LEU A 85 31.19 -28.69 -13.42
C LEU A 85 32.20 -28.90 -14.55
N ASP A 86 32.64 -27.82 -15.21
CA ASP A 86 33.60 -27.87 -16.31
C ASP A 86 35.07 -27.86 -15.85
N ALA A 87 35.35 -27.34 -14.66
CA ALA A 87 36.71 -27.24 -14.11
C ALA A 87 37.31 -28.63 -13.81
N ARG A 88 38.54 -28.83 -14.25
CA ARG A 88 39.28 -30.09 -14.01
C ARG A 88 40.25 -29.98 -12.85
N ASP A 89 40.66 -28.76 -12.51
CA ASP A 89 41.46 -28.41 -11.34
C ASP A 89 41.06 -27.03 -10.78
N LEU A 90 41.73 -26.60 -9.72
CA LEU A 90 41.46 -25.31 -9.05
C LEU A 90 41.96 -24.11 -9.84
N ASP A 91 42.90 -24.29 -10.78
CA ASP A 91 43.42 -23.21 -11.62
C ASP A 91 42.42 -22.86 -12.75
N ASP A 92 41.63 -23.83 -13.22
CA ASP A 92 40.52 -23.61 -14.17
C ASP A 92 39.36 -22.75 -13.61
N LEU A 93 39.26 -22.60 -12.28
CA LEU A 93 38.22 -21.81 -11.60
C LEU A 93 38.62 -20.34 -11.39
N ALA A 94 39.87 -19.98 -11.66
CA ALA A 94 40.37 -18.62 -11.50
C ALA A 94 40.02 -17.75 -12.72
N VAL A 95 38.82 -17.17 -12.71
CA VAL A 95 38.41 -16.05 -13.57
C VAL A 95 38.13 -14.82 -12.72
#